data_AF-A0AAP3ENW2-F1
#
_entry.id   AF-A0AAP3ENW2-F1
#
_cell.length_a   1.000
_cell.length_b   1.000
_cell.length_c   1.000
_cell.angle_alpha   90.00
_cell.angle_beta   90.00
_cell.angle_gamma   90.00
#
_symmetry.space_group_name_H-M   'P 1'
#
loop_
_entity.id
_entity.type
_entity.pdbx_description
1 polymer ?
#
loop_
_entity_poly.entity_id
_entity_poly.type
_entity_poly.pdbx_seq_one_letter_code
_entity_poly.pdbx_strand_id
1 'polypeptide(L)' 'ALQDTAKLLDRTLLEAATLALHQAQSVQIYGVAASAILGEYLHYKLLRLGKPAQLFSDMHRAAMNATTLSKNTFVVA' A
#
# COMPACT_ATOMS: atom_id res chain seq x y z
N ALA A 1 -21.75 -0.36 -6.06
CA ALA A 1 -20.35 -0.08 -5.71
C ALA A 1 -19.69 -1.25 -4.98
N LEU A 2 -19.91 -1.48 -3.68
CA LEU A 2 -19.20 -2.54 -2.92
C LEU A 2 -19.38 -3.95 -3.52
N GLN A 3 -20.60 -4.34 -3.86
CA GLN A 3 -20.89 -5.65 -4.47
C GLN A 3 -20.28 -5.80 -5.87
N ASP A 4 -20.16 -4.70 -6.61
CA ASP A 4 -19.58 -4.69 -7.96
C ASP A 4 -18.05 -4.80 -7.89
N THR A 5 -17.42 -4.09 -6.95
CA THR A 5 -15.98 -4.22 -6.68
C THR A 5 -15.61 -5.63 -6.26
N ALA A 6 -16.44 -6.29 -5.45
CA ALA A 6 -16.22 -7.68 -5.04
C ALA A 6 -16.23 -8.67 -6.21
N LYS A 7 -17.04 -8.40 -7.25
CA LYS A 7 -17.08 -9.23 -8.47
C LYS A 7 -15.85 -9.04 -9.37
N LEU A 8 -15.22 -7.88 -9.30
CA LEU A 8 -14.01 -7.55 -10.08
C LEU A 8 -12.72 -8.01 -9.39
N LEU A 9 -12.81 -8.53 -8.16
CA LEU A 9 -11.65 -8.94 -7.39
C LEU A 9 -11.09 -10.27 -7.89
N ASP A 10 -9.89 -10.24 -8.43
CA ASP A 10 -9.12 -11.46 -8.72
C ASP A 10 -8.55 -12.02 -7.41
N ARG A 11 -9.02 -13.20 -7.01
CA ARG A 11 -8.59 -13.85 -5.76
C ARG A 11 -7.14 -14.28 -5.80
N THR A 12 -6.64 -14.72 -6.96
CA THR A 12 -5.25 -15.16 -7.11
C THR A 12 -4.31 -13.97 -7.02
N LEU A 13 -4.67 -12.83 -7.61
CA LEU A 13 -3.90 -11.59 -7.46
C LEU A 13 -3.90 -11.10 -6.01
N LEU A 14 -5.05 -11.17 -5.33
CA LEU A 14 -5.18 -10.77 -3.93
C LEU A 14 -4.28 -11.62 -3.01
N GLU A 15 -4.25 -12.93 -3.20
CA GLU A 15 -3.39 -13.85 -2.45
C GLU A 15 -1.91 -13.54 -2.67
N ALA A 16 -1.50 -13.32 -3.92
CA ALA A 16 -0.13 -12.95 -4.25
C ALA A 16 0.28 -11.61 -3.63
N ALA A 17 -0.59 -10.59 -3.70
CA ALA A 17 -0.34 -9.30 -3.09
C ALA A 17 -0.26 -9.40 -1.56
N THR A 18 -1.12 -10.20 -0.94
CA THR A 18 -1.11 -10.42 0.52
C THR A 18 0.15 -11.14 0.98
N LEU A 19 0.63 -12.14 0.22
CA LEU A 19 1.88 -12.83 0.50
C LEU A 19 3.08 -11.90 0.37
N ALA A 20 3.16 -11.11 -0.70
CA ALA A 20 4.22 -10.12 -0.91
C ALA A 20 4.22 -9.06 0.20
N LEU A 21 3.04 -8.55 0.56
CA LEU A 21 2.88 -7.63 1.68
C LEU A 21 3.35 -8.28 2.98
N HIS A 22 2.97 -9.52 3.28
CA HIS A 22 3.39 -10.22 4.49
C HIS A 22 4.90 -10.40 4.57
N GLN A 23 5.56 -10.74 3.45
CA GLN A 23 7.02 -10.96 3.40
C GLN A 23 7.86 -9.67 3.42
N ALA A 24 7.29 -8.53 3.03
CA ALA A 24 8.02 -7.27 2.99
C ALA A 24 8.48 -6.80 4.38
N GLN A 25 9.66 -6.19 4.46
CA GLN A 25 10.15 -5.58 5.69
C GLN A 25 9.48 -4.23 5.98
N SER A 26 9.04 -3.54 4.93
CA SER A 26 8.32 -2.27 5.02
C SER A 26 7.33 -2.10 3.88
N VAL A 27 6.29 -1.30 4.12
CA VAL A 27 5.28 -0.93 3.11
C VAL A 27 5.35 0.57 2.85
N GLN A 28 5.47 0.98 1.59
CA GLN A 28 5.36 2.38 1.18
C GLN A 28 4.02 2.59 0.49
N ILE A 29 3.26 3.57 0.95
CA ILE A 29 1.95 3.90 0.40
C ILE A 29 2.07 5.25 -0.28
N TYR A 30 1.76 5.31 -1.57
CA TYR A 30 1.78 6.52 -2.36
C TYR A 30 0.34 6.86 -2.74
N GLY A 31 -0.13 8.06 -2.39
CA GLY A 31 -1.50 8.45 -2.71
C GLY A 31 -1.72 9.93 -2.47
N VAL A 32 -2.07 10.67 -3.51
CA VAL A 32 -2.27 12.12 -3.47
C VAL A 32 -3.76 12.49 -3.43
N ALA A 33 -4.08 13.70 -2.97
CA ALA A 33 -5.44 14.24 -2.92
C ALA A 33 -6.44 13.27 -2.25
N ALA A 34 -7.52 12.88 -2.94
CA ALA A 34 -8.54 11.97 -2.40
C ALA A 34 -7.98 10.58 -2.04
N SER A 35 -6.99 10.09 -2.81
CA SER A 35 -6.37 8.79 -2.56
C SER A 35 -5.51 8.78 -1.28
N ALA A 36 -5.06 9.94 -0.81
CA ALA A 36 -4.35 10.05 0.46
C ALA A 36 -5.21 9.58 1.64
N ILE A 37 -6.54 9.82 1.59
CA ILE A 37 -7.48 9.42 2.65
C ILE A 37 -7.54 7.88 2.76
N LEU A 38 -7.57 7.19 1.62
CA LEU A 38 -7.52 5.72 1.60
C LEU A 38 -6.13 5.21 2.00
N GLY A 39 -5.07 5.93 1.62
CA GLY A 39 -3.70 5.64 2.04
C GLY A 39 -3.53 5.72 3.56
N GLU A 40 -4.10 6.74 4.21
CA GLU A 40 -4.17 6.87 5.68
C GLU A 40 -4.91 5.70 6.31
N TYR A 41 -6.04 5.29 5.72
CA TYR A 41 -6.80 4.15 6.20
C TYR A 41 -6.00 2.85 6.12
N LEU A 42 -5.30 2.61 5.00
CA LEU A 42 -4.42 1.46 4.84
C LEU A 42 -3.25 1.52 5.83
N HIS A 43 -2.60 2.67 5.96
CA HIS A 43 -1.51 2.89 6.92
C HIS A 43 -1.96 2.55 8.35
N TYR A 44 -3.13 3.04 8.77
CA TYR A 44 -3.72 2.73 10.06
C TYR A 44 -3.96 1.23 10.27
N LYS A 45 -4.47 0.52 9.26
CA LYS A 45 -4.66 -0.95 9.35
C LYS A 45 -3.34 -1.69 9.49
N LEU A 46 -2.33 -1.30 8.70
CA LEU A 46 -1.00 -1.92 8.77
C LEU A 46 -0.32 -1.66 10.12
N LEU A 47 -0.45 -0.44 10.65
CA LEU A 47 0.02 -0.09 11.98
C LEU A 47 -0.62 -1.00 13.05
N ARG A 48 -1.93 -1.21 12.98
CA ARG A 48 -2.64 -2.13 13.90
C ARG A 48 -2.21 -3.59 13.78
N LEU A 49 -1.69 -3.99 12.62
CA LEU A 49 -1.14 -5.32 12.38
C LEU A 49 0.34 -5.41 12.75
N GLY A 50 0.95 -4.33 13.27
CA GLY A 50 2.38 -4.27 13.58
C GLY A 50 3.28 -4.26 12.34
N LYS A 51 2.71 -3.94 11.16
CA LYS A 51 3.44 -3.90 9.90
C LYS A 51 4.02 -2.51 9.67
N PRO A 52 5.35 -2.36 9.55
CA PRO A 52 5.96 -1.06 9.27
C PRO A 52 5.46 -0.51 7.93
N ALA A 53 4.83 0.66 7.97
CA ALA A 53 4.31 1.31 6.79
C ALA A 53 4.55 2.82 6.86
N GLN A 54 4.69 3.49 5.71
CA GLN A 54 4.76 4.94 5.62
C GLN A 54 3.96 5.45 4.42
N LEU A 55 3.16 6.49 4.65
CA LEU A 55 2.37 7.16 3.62
C LEU A 55 3.12 8.39 3.08
N PHE A 56 3.08 8.55 1.77
CA PHE A 56 3.51 9.75 1.05
C PHE A 56 2.31 10.34 0.31
N SER A 57 1.76 11.42 0.89
CA SER A 57 0.66 12.19 0.30
C SER A 57 1.11 13.32 -0.62
N ASP A 58 2.42 13.58 -0.66
CA ASP A 58 3.08 14.50 -1.59
C ASP A 58 3.86 13.72 -2.65
N MET A 59 3.64 14.07 -3.93
CA MET A 59 4.21 13.36 -5.07
C MET A 59 5.74 13.51 -5.15
N HIS A 60 6.29 14.67 -4.78
CA HIS A 60 7.73 14.88 -4.81
C HIS A 60 8.43 13.99 -3.78
N ARG A 61 7.87 13.90 -2.57
CA ARG A 61 8.40 13.01 -1.53
C ARG A 61 8.25 11.53 -1.90
N ALA A 62 7.14 11.14 -2.52
CA ALA A 62 6.96 9.78 -3.03
C ALA A 62 8.05 9.43 -4.07
N ALA A 63 8.29 10.32 -5.04
CA ALA A 63 9.33 10.13 -6.06
C ALA A 63 10.74 10.04 -5.45
N MET A 64 11.06 10.91 -4.47
CA MET A 64 12.33 10.84 -3.74
C MET A 64 12.49 9.54 -2.95
N ASN A 65 11.42 9.04 -2.35
CA ASN A 65 11.46 7.77 -1.62
C ASN A 65 11.61 6.57 -2.57
N ALA A 66 10.96 6.62 -3.74
CA ALA A 66 11.00 5.55 -4.73
C ALA A 66 12.44 5.21 -5.17
N THR A 67 13.35 6.18 -5.21
CA THR A 67 14.77 5.95 -5.55
C THR A 67 15.57 5.23 -4.47
N THR A 68 15.04 5.17 -3.24
CA THR A 68 15.67 4.52 -2.08
C THR A 68 15.09 3.13 -1.77
N LEU A 69 14.17 2.64 -2.60
CA LEU A 69 13.50 1.35 -2.37
C LEU A 69 14.49 0.19 -2.42
N SER A 70 14.22 -0.81 -1.58
CA SER A 70 14.94 -2.07 -1.56
C SER A 70 14.06 -3.21 -2.06
N LYS A 71 14.65 -4.37 -2.37
CA LYS A 71 13.91 -5.58 -2.74
C LYS A 71 12.93 -6.07 -1.66
N ASN A 72 13.11 -5.60 -0.43
CA ASN A 72 12.29 -6.00 0.72
C ASN A 72 11.14 -5.02 1.00
N THR A 73 10.91 -4.05 0.12
CA THR A 73 9.87 -3.03 0.29
C THR A 73 8.70 -3.33 -0.63
N PHE A 74 7.49 -3.36 -0.06
CA PHE A 74 6.25 -3.47 -0.83
C PHE A 74 5.66 -2.08 -1.05
N VAL A 75 5.26 -1.77 -2.29
CA VAL A 75 4.70 -0.46 -2.65
C VAL A 75 3.22 -0.61 -3.00
N VAL A 76 2.39 0.28 -2.46
CA VAL A 76 0.99 0.46 -2.83
C VAL A 76 0.83 1.85 -3.41
N ALA A 77 0.34 1.96 -4.64
CA ALA A 77 0.17 3.22 -5.38
C ALA A 77 -1.14 3.20 -6.19
#